data_AF-A0A238KB59-F1
#
_entry.id   AF-A0A238KB59-F1
#
_cell.length_a   1.000
_cell.length_b   1.000
_cell.length_c   1.000
_cell.angle_alpha   90.00
_cell.angle_beta   90.00
_cell.angle_gamma   90.00
#
_symmetry.space_group_name_H-M   'P 1'
#
loop_
_entity.id
_entity.type
_entity.pdbx_description
1 polymer ?
#
loop_
_entity_poly.entity_id
_entity_poly.type
_entity_poly.pdbx_seq_one_letter_code
_entity_poly.pdbx_strand_id
1 'polypeptide(L)'
;MRKLLSTLALVFGLSTTASTADAYVVSGEDLRFVAETTLSGSDGTPMALCHLVDFTNALFVPVYTAVQSYALSPDGCTGDAYRSLSAAQFTAMQASGLLPAGLPETPAANIKDLLWGHAWLVLAVIGIVFRALMAFRDRGPRKSKSPDALAIHSLVAMSQVAIADGRIDDAEVQQISSILTRLTGTSYAPQQVMELLSRLNPSPSDIDQIGDGLSEQDRQIVLEAALNIAVADGEIHPSEYAVVSDLAQRMRIGADQFRSAMARISAHLQTIPQV
;
A
#
# COMPACT_ATOMS: atom_id res chain seq x y z
N MET A 1 27.11 -16.10 -16.26
CA MET A 1 27.50 -14.67 -16.32
C MET A 1 26.61 -13.92 -17.32
N ARG A 2 25.33 -13.66 -16.99
CA ARG A 2 24.38 -12.99 -17.90
C ARG A 2 23.21 -12.37 -17.11
N LYS A 3 23.50 -11.63 -16.04
CA LYS A 3 22.48 -10.94 -15.19
C LYS A 3 23.00 -9.67 -14.52
N LEU A 4 23.87 -8.90 -15.17
CA LEU A 4 24.48 -7.70 -14.55
C LEU A 4 24.41 -6.41 -15.40
N LEU A 5 23.61 -6.38 -16.47
CA LEU A 5 23.60 -5.24 -17.41
C LEU A 5 22.31 -4.41 -17.45
N SER A 6 21.35 -4.62 -16.54
CA SER A 6 20.06 -3.92 -16.61
C SER A 6 19.86 -2.78 -15.57
N THR A 7 20.84 -2.48 -14.73
CA THR A 7 20.70 -1.51 -13.63
C THR A 7 21.47 -0.21 -13.84
N LEU A 8 22.09 0.01 -15.01
CA LEU A 8 22.88 1.21 -15.30
C LEU A 8 22.20 2.13 -16.32
N ALA A 9 20.95 2.52 -16.07
CA ALA A 9 20.22 3.52 -16.87
C ALA A 9 19.37 4.50 -16.03
N LEU A 10 19.68 4.67 -14.73
CA LEU A 10 18.89 5.51 -13.83
C LEU A 10 19.73 6.47 -12.96
N VAL A 11 20.92 6.90 -13.44
CA VAL A 11 21.81 7.79 -12.66
C VAL A 11 22.18 9.10 -13.38
N PHE A 12 21.75 9.32 -14.63
CA PHE A 12 22.15 10.52 -15.40
C PHE A 12 21.11 11.64 -15.52
N GLY A 13 20.18 11.79 -14.57
CA GLY A 13 19.12 12.82 -14.65
C GLY A 13 18.84 13.65 -13.39
N LEU A 14 19.57 13.48 -12.29
CA LEU A 14 19.25 14.11 -10.99
C LEU A 14 20.27 15.16 -10.53
N SER A 15 20.93 15.84 -11.47
CA SER A 15 21.68 17.08 -11.21
C SER A 15 20.96 18.29 -11.80
N THR A 16 19.69 18.46 -11.42
CA THR A 16 19.14 19.81 -11.33
C THR A 16 19.21 20.20 -9.85
N THR A 17 19.99 21.23 -9.59
CA THR A 17 19.99 21.94 -8.31
C THR A 17 18.54 22.15 -7.87
N ALA A 18 18.17 21.59 -6.73
CA ALA A 18 16.97 21.98 -6.00
C ALA A 18 17.14 23.45 -5.61
N SER A 19 16.81 24.35 -6.53
CA SER A 19 16.41 25.70 -6.18
C SER A 19 15.21 25.53 -5.27
N THR A 20 15.24 26.23 -4.14
CA THR A 20 14.11 26.39 -3.24
C THR A 20 12.83 26.55 -4.06
N ALA A 21 11.96 25.54 -4.04
CA ALA A 21 10.65 25.62 -4.65
C ALA A 21 9.78 26.47 -3.72
N ASP A 22 9.99 27.79 -3.77
CA ASP A 22 8.97 28.73 -3.37
C ASP A 22 7.80 28.48 -4.34
N ALA A 23 6.78 27.78 -3.86
CA ALA A 23 5.51 27.61 -4.55
C ALA A 23 4.79 28.96 -4.58
N TYR A 24 5.32 29.90 -5.37
CA TYR A 24 4.75 31.21 -5.57
C TYR A 24 3.54 31.04 -6.49
N VAL A 25 2.35 31.24 -5.94
CA VAL A 25 1.13 31.38 -6.73
C VAL A 25 1.22 32.72 -7.44
N VAL A 26 1.70 32.71 -8.69
CA VAL A 26 1.78 33.91 -9.54
C VAL A 26 0.49 34.01 -10.33
N SER A 27 -0.19 35.16 -10.24
CA SER A 27 -1.36 35.47 -11.08
C SER A 27 -0.98 36.49 -12.14
N GLY A 28 -1.62 36.43 -13.31
CA GLY A 28 -1.37 37.34 -14.42
C GLY A 28 -2.46 37.26 -15.49
N GLU A 29 -2.26 38.02 -16.56
CA GLU A 29 -3.13 38.05 -17.73
C GLU A 29 -2.45 37.33 -18.91
N ASP A 30 -3.23 36.65 -19.74
CA ASP A 30 -2.76 35.97 -20.94
C ASP A 30 -3.77 36.18 -22.10
N LEU A 31 -3.32 35.97 -23.33
CA LEU A 31 -4.13 36.11 -24.53
C LEU A 31 -4.39 34.75 -25.18
N ARG A 32 -5.65 34.47 -25.51
CA ARG A 32 -6.05 33.21 -26.17
C ARG A 32 -6.65 33.50 -27.53
N PHE A 33 -6.01 33.00 -28.58
CA PHE A 33 -6.45 33.20 -29.95
C PHE A 33 -7.89 32.72 -30.17
N VAL A 34 -8.69 33.55 -30.86
CA VAL A 34 -10.09 33.27 -31.22
C VAL A 34 -10.24 33.18 -32.73
N ALA A 35 -9.82 34.23 -33.43
CA ALA A 35 -9.98 34.35 -34.88
C ALA A 35 -9.02 35.40 -35.45
N GLU A 36 -8.71 35.30 -36.73
CA GLU A 36 -8.08 36.39 -37.48
C GLU A 36 -9.10 37.48 -37.78
N THR A 37 -8.66 38.74 -37.80
CA THR A 37 -9.50 39.87 -38.18
C THR A 37 -9.00 40.49 -39.49
N THR A 38 -9.87 41.24 -40.16
CA THR A 38 -9.51 42.00 -41.37
C THR A 38 -8.85 43.34 -41.06
N LEU A 39 -8.59 43.62 -39.77
CA LEU A 39 -7.97 44.86 -39.32
C LEU A 39 -6.46 44.76 -39.41
N SER A 40 -5.84 45.74 -40.06
CA SER A 40 -4.38 45.85 -40.07
C SER A 40 -3.89 46.69 -38.89
N GLY A 41 -2.82 46.25 -38.25
CA GLY A 41 -2.03 47.01 -37.29
C GLY A 41 -1.28 48.17 -37.94
N SER A 42 -0.54 48.94 -37.15
CA SER A 42 0.27 50.08 -37.61
C SER A 42 1.39 49.71 -38.59
N ASP A 43 1.77 48.44 -38.59
CA ASP A 43 2.78 47.79 -39.43
C ASP A 43 2.18 47.08 -40.66
N GLY A 44 0.85 47.13 -40.84
CA GLY A 44 0.15 46.50 -41.95
C GLY A 44 -0.16 45.01 -41.75
N THR A 45 0.24 44.41 -40.62
CA THR A 45 -0.07 43.00 -40.32
C THR A 45 -1.51 42.84 -39.83
N PRO A 46 -2.23 41.76 -40.19
CA PRO A 46 -3.58 41.54 -39.70
C PRO A 46 -3.56 41.26 -38.20
N MET A 47 -4.38 41.99 -37.44
CA MET A 47 -4.52 41.79 -36.00
C MET A 47 -5.34 40.53 -35.71
N ALA A 48 -4.95 39.79 -34.68
CA ALA A 48 -5.70 38.66 -34.19
C ALA A 48 -6.70 39.10 -33.11
N LEU A 49 -7.88 38.50 -33.12
CA LEU A 49 -8.85 38.59 -32.05
C LEU A 49 -8.51 37.52 -31.00
N CYS A 50 -8.33 37.97 -29.76
CA CYS A 50 -7.99 37.14 -28.62
C CYS A 50 -9.03 37.29 -27.52
N HIS A 51 -9.17 36.28 -26.68
CA HIS A 51 -9.71 36.42 -25.33
C HIS A 51 -8.61 36.89 -24.39
N LEU A 52 -8.88 37.92 -23.61
CA LEU A 52 -8.09 38.30 -22.45
C LEU A 52 -8.52 37.43 -21.28
N VAL A 53 -7.61 36.64 -20.73
CA VAL A 53 -7.90 35.67 -19.68
C VAL A 53 -7.00 35.86 -18.48
N ASP A 54 -7.55 35.67 -17.28
CA ASP A 54 -6.78 35.61 -16.05
C ASP A 54 -6.22 34.21 -15.87
N PHE A 55 -4.96 34.10 -15.49
CA PHE A 55 -4.34 32.83 -15.12
C PHE A 55 -3.72 32.89 -13.72
N THR A 56 -3.62 31.70 -13.12
CA THR A 56 -2.91 31.48 -11.88
C THR A 56 -1.98 30.29 -12.04
N ASN A 57 -0.69 30.46 -11.78
CA ASN A 57 0.28 29.38 -11.81
C ASN A 57 0.11 28.48 -10.59
N ALA A 58 -0.29 27.23 -10.83
CA ALA A 58 -0.28 26.17 -9.84
C ALA A 58 0.77 25.13 -10.25
N LEU A 59 1.80 24.92 -9.42
CA LEU A 59 2.88 23.96 -9.68
C LEU A 59 3.53 24.14 -11.07
N PHE A 60 3.86 25.39 -11.43
CA PHE A 60 4.46 25.76 -12.73
C PHE A 60 3.54 25.56 -13.96
N VAL A 61 2.24 25.36 -13.74
CA VAL A 61 1.24 25.22 -14.81
C VAL A 61 0.23 26.37 -14.72
N PRO A 62 0.03 27.17 -15.78
CA PRO A 62 -0.96 28.24 -15.79
C PRO A 62 -2.39 27.67 -15.84
N VAL A 63 -3.16 27.90 -14.78
CA VAL A 63 -4.57 27.56 -14.70
C VAL A 63 -5.39 28.80 -15.02
N TYR A 64 -6.08 28.80 -16.16
CA TYR A 64 -6.95 29.91 -16.54
C TYR A 64 -8.23 29.92 -15.70
N THR A 65 -8.60 31.09 -15.18
CA THR A 65 -9.66 31.22 -14.18
C THR A 65 -10.90 31.94 -14.70
N ALA A 66 -10.72 33.04 -15.44
CA ALA A 66 -11.80 33.84 -15.98
C ALA A 66 -11.43 34.42 -17.34
N VAL A 67 -12.45 34.60 -18.21
CA VAL A 67 -12.31 35.38 -19.44
C VAL A 67 -12.85 36.77 -19.18
N GLN A 68 -12.03 37.80 -19.31
CA GLN A 68 -12.41 39.18 -19.02
C GLN A 68 -13.12 39.84 -20.21
N SER A 69 -12.45 39.90 -21.36
CA SER A 69 -12.95 40.61 -22.53
C SER A 69 -12.32 40.06 -23.82
N TYR A 70 -12.77 40.58 -24.96
CA TYR A 70 -12.02 40.46 -26.20
C TYR A 70 -10.89 41.48 -26.24
N ALA A 71 -9.80 41.14 -26.92
CA ALA A 71 -8.68 42.02 -27.17
C ALA A 71 -8.14 41.81 -28.60
N LEU A 72 -7.57 42.86 -29.18
CA LEU A 72 -6.83 42.80 -30.44
C LEU A 72 -5.34 42.77 -30.16
N SER A 73 -4.64 41.82 -30.76
CA SER A 73 -3.20 41.65 -30.65
C SER A 73 -2.56 41.81 -32.03
N PRO A 74 -1.46 42.59 -32.16
CA PRO A 74 -0.64 42.59 -33.37
C PRO A 74 0.15 41.28 -33.51
N ASP A 75 0.58 40.68 -32.39
CA ASP A 75 1.48 39.52 -32.40
C ASP A 75 0.76 38.17 -32.29
N GLY A 76 -0.44 38.06 -32.88
CA GLY A 76 -1.16 36.78 -32.93
C GLY A 76 -1.51 36.17 -31.57
N CYS A 77 -1.73 37.00 -30.54
CA CYS A 77 -2.03 36.58 -29.15
C CYS A 77 -0.87 35.89 -28.42
N THR A 78 0.39 36.12 -28.82
CA THR A 78 1.57 35.47 -28.20
C THR A 78 2.44 36.39 -27.34
N GLY A 79 2.11 37.69 -27.27
CA GLY A 79 2.83 38.68 -26.48
C GLY A 79 1.91 39.52 -25.60
N ASP A 80 2.49 40.46 -24.85
CA ASP A 80 1.76 41.28 -23.87
C ASP A 80 1.11 42.53 -24.47
N ALA A 81 1.39 42.83 -25.74
CA ALA A 81 0.85 44.00 -26.42
C ALA A 81 -0.57 43.71 -26.92
N TYR A 82 -1.57 44.35 -26.31
CA TYR A 82 -2.96 44.20 -26.74
C TYR A 82 -3.77 45.48 -26.57
N ARG A 83 -4.90 45.53 -27.28
CA ARG A 83 -5.95 46.54 -27.08
C ARG A 83 -7.25 45.85 -26.68
N SER A 84 -7.70 46.07 -25.45
CA SER A 84 -8.98 45.54 -24.98
C SER A 84 -10.15 46.19 -25.73
N LEU A 85 -11.19 45.39 -25.99
CA LEU A 85 -12.42 45.80 -26.63
C LEU A 85 -13.55 45.81 -25.61
N SER A 86 -14.20 46.96 -25.44
CA SER A 86 -15.47 47.04 -24.72
C SER A 86 -16.59 46.37 -25.52
N ALA A 87 -17.67 45.95 -24.84
CA ALA A 87 -18.82 45.33 -25.50
C ALA A 87 -19.39 46.21 -26.62
N ALA A 88 -19.51 47.52 -26.40
CA ALA A 88 -20.00 48.47 -27.41
C ALA A 88 -19.09 48.54 -28.65
N GLN A 89 -17.77 48.50 -28.45
CA GLN A 89 -16.80 48.47 -29.55
C GLN A 89 -16.87 47.15 -30.31
N PHE A 90 -17.00 46.02 -29.60
CA PHE A 90 -17.13 44.71 -30.20
C PHE A 90 -18.36 44.62 -31.10
N THR A 91 -19.55 45.01 -30.60
CA THR A 91 -20.80 45.01 -31.38
C THR A 91 -20.70 45.92 -32.59
N ALA A 92 -20.10 47.11 -32.44
CA ALA A 92 -19.90 48.03 -33.56
C ALA A 92 -18.99 47.43 -34.65
N MET A 93 -17.91 46.75 -34.26
CA MET A 93 -16.95 46.13 -35.18
C MET A 93 -17.51 44.85 -35.84
N GLN A 94 -18.37 44.11 -35.13
CA GLN A 94 -19.10 42.98 -35.69
C GLN A 94 -20.16 43.46 -36.71
N ALA A 95 -20.89 44.54 -36.41
CA ALA A 95 -21.86 45.13 -37.33
C ALA A 95 -21.23 45.68 -38.62
N SER A 96 -19.98 46.12 -38.56
CA SER A 96 -19.22 46.56 -39.74
C SER A 96 -18.52 45.42 -40.50
N GLY A 97 -18.70 44.16 -40.09
CA GLY A 97 -18.08 42.99 -40.73
C GLY A 97 -16.57 42.89 -40.54
N LEU A 98 -16.00 43.60 -39.55
CA LEU A 98 -14.57 43.54 -39.21
C LEU A 98 -14.25 42.33 -38.32
N LEU A 99 -15.27 41.82 -37.61
CA LEU A 99 -15.20 40.63 -36.77
C LEU A 99 -16.19 39.56 -37.27
N PRO A 100 -15.93 38.27 -37.00
CA PRO A 100 -16.87 37.20 -37.34
C PRO A 100 -18.25 37.38 -36.67
N ALA A 101 -19.33 37.27 -37.44
CA ALA A 101 -20.71 37.47 -36.97
C ALA A 101 -21.22 36.37 -36.02
N GLY A 102 -20.49 35.25 -35.88
CA GLY A 102 -20.90 34.10 -35.05
C GLY A 102 -20.38 34.13 -33.61
N LEU A 103 -19.70 35.20 -33.19
CA LEU A 103 -19.09 35.29 -31.86
C LEU A 103 -20.06 35.98 -30.87
N PRO A 104 -20.18 35.45 -29.63
CA PRO A 104 -21.04 36.06 -28.60
C PRO A 104 -20.45 37.38 -28.11
N GLU A 105 -21.31 38.34 -27.77
CA GLU A 105 -20.88 39.65 -27.22
C GLU A 105 -20.22 39.51 -25.85
N THR A 106 -20.68 38.55 -25.04
CA THR A 106 -20.07 38.20 -23.76
C THR A 106 -19.19 36.96 -23.93
N PRO A 107 -17.86 37.09 -23.80
CA PRO A 107 -16.98 35.94 -23.92
C PRO A 107 -17.21 34.99 -22.74
N ALA A 108 -17.47 33.72 -23.02
CA ALA A 108 -17.67 32.70 -22.00
C ALA A 108 -16.56 31.65 -22.10
N ALA A 109 -15.96 31.30 -20.96
CA ALA A 109 -15.04 30.17 -20.90
C ALA A 109 -15.82 28.88 -21.15
N ASN A 110 -15.55 28.19 -22.26
CA ASN A 110 -16.03 26.83 -22.42
C ASN A 110 -15.12 25.90 -21.62
N ILE A 111 -15.69 25.21 -20.62
CA ILE A 111 -14.95 24.29 -19.73
C ILE A 111 -14.18 23.22 -20.53
N LYS A 112 -14.68 22.86 -21.73
CA LYS A 112 -14.00 21.94 -22.63
C LYS A 112 -12.67 22.47 -23.16
N ASP A 113 -12.59 23.77 -23.49
CA ASP A 113 -11.37 24.40 -24.01
C ASP A 113 -10.36 24.68 -22.89
N LEU A 114 -10.85 24.87 -21.66
CA LEU A 114 -10.02 25.00 -20.45
C LEU A 114 -9.31 23.67 -20.08
N LEU A 115 -10.01 22.55 -20.25
CA LEU A 115 -9.48 21.21 -19.92
C LEU A 115 -8.59 20.61 -21.01
N TRP A 116 -8.75 20.97 -22.28
CA TRP A 116 -8.01 20.35 -23.38
C TRP A 116 -6.49 20.62 -23.32
N GLY A 117 -6.06 21.77 -22.76
CA GLY A 117 -4.64 22.08 -22.51
C GLY A 117 -4.01 21.29 -21.36
N HIS A 118 -4.83 20.64 -20.53
CA HIS A 118 -4.42 20.05 -19.25
C HIS A 118 -4.78 18.57 -19.14
N ALA A 119 -5.10 17.91 -20.26
CA ALA A 119 -5.48 16.49 -20.29
C ALA A 119 -4.43 15.58 -19.61
N TRP A 120 -3.15 15.95 -19.67
CA TRP A 120 -2.07 15.22 -19.01
C TRP A 120 -2.14 15.28 -17.47
N LEU A 121 -2.61 16.39 -16.88
CA LEU A 121 -2.83 16.50 -15.43
C LEU A 121 -3.99 15.60 -14.99
N VAL A 122 -5.07 15.55 -15.77
CA VAL A 122 -6.19 14.65 -15.52
C VAL A 122 -5.72 13.19 -15.55
N LEU A 123 -4.92 12.81 -16.56
CA LEU A 123 -4.33 11.47 -16.63
C LEU A 123 -3.38 11.19 -15.48
N ALA A 124 -2.59 12.16 -15.03
CA ALA A 124 -1.70 12.02 -13.88
C ALA A 124 -2.49 11.77 -12.57
N VAL A 125 -3.55 12.55 -12.32
CA VAL A 125 -4.43 12.36 -11.17
C VAL A 125 -5.13 11.00 -11.22
N ILE A 126 -5.66 10.61 -12.38
CA ILE A 126 -6.27 9.28 -12.58
C ILE A 126 -5.23 8.18 -12.31
N GLY A 127 -4.00 8.32 -12.81
CA GLY A 127 -2.92 7.38 -12.55
C GLY A 127 -2.55 7.26 -11.07
N ILE A 128 -2.51 8.37 -10.34
CA ILE A 128 -2.25 8.39 -8.89
C ILE A 128 -3.39 7.72 -8.12
N VAL A 129 -4.64 8.07 -8.44
CA VAL A 129 -5.83 7.49 -7.80
C VAL A 129 -5.92 5.99 -8.11
N PHE A 130 -5.69 5.59 -9.36
CA PHE A 130 -5.66 4.19 -9.77
C PHE A 130 -4.56 3.41 -9.06
N ARG A 131 -3.35 3.97 -8.93
CA ARG A 131 -2.24 3.36 -8.19
C ARG A 131 -2.54 3.28 -6.70
N ALA A 132 -3.17 4.29 -6.11
CA ALA A 132 -3.60 4.28 -4.72
C ALA A 132 -4.67 3.21 -4.50
N LEU A 133 -5.71 3.16 -5.34
CA LEU A 133 -6.76 2.14 -5.29
C LEU A 133 -6.19 0.72 -5.46
N MET A 134 -5.25 0.52 -6.38
CA MET A 134 -4.51 -0.76 -6.51
C MET A 134 -3.72 -1.07 -5.23
N ALA A 135 -3.02 -0.10 -4.66
CA ALA A 135 -2.29 -0.27 -3.39
C ALA A 135 -3.21 -0.52 -2.19
N PHE A 136 -4.47 -0.07 -2.22
CA PHE A 136 -5.49 -0.39 -1.23
C PHE A 136 -6.16 -1.74 -1.51
N ARG A 137 -6.27 -2.17 -2.77
CA ARG A 137 -6.78 -3.50 -3.14
C ARG A 137 -5.81 -4.61 -2.78
N ASP A 138 -4.51 -4.38 -2.91
CA ASP A 138 -3.45 -5.28 -2.45
C ASP A 138 -3.23 -5.19 -0.92
N ARG A 139 -3.89 -4.23 -0.25
CA ARG A 139 -4.10 -4.23 1.21
C ARG A 139 -5.42 -4.94 1.53
N GLY A 140 -5.54 -6.21 1.14
CA GLY A 140 -6.31 -7.14 1.96
C GLY A 140 -5.83 -7.06 3.41
N PRO A 141 -6.65 -7.47 4.41
CA PRO A 141 -6.25 -7.42 5.81
C PRO A 141 -4.86 -8.03 5.90
N ARG A 142 -3.90 -7.18 6.28
CA ARG A 142 -2.50 -7.54 6.37
C ARG A 142 -2.48 -8.62 7.43
N LYS A 143 -2.52 -9.90 7.02
CA LYS A 143 -2.33 -11.05 7.90
C LYS A 143 -1.05 -10.72 8.63
N SER A 144 -1.18 -10.38 9.91
CA SER A 144 -0.04 -10.24 10.79
C SER A 144 0.74 -11.53 10.61
N LYS A 145 2.05 -11.42 10.32
CA LYS A 145 2.96 -12.53 10.62
C LYS A 145 2.64 -12.95 12.05
N SER A 146 2.52 -14.25 12.26
CA SER A 146 1.50 -14.88 13.07
C SER A 146 2.01 -15.36 14.44
N PRO A 147 2.00 -14.51 15.49
CA PRO A 147 2.01 -15.00 16.87
C PRO A 147 0.81 -15.93 17.11
N ASP A 148 -0.36 -15.61 16.53
CA ASP A 148 -1.57 -16.41 16.74
C ASP A 148 -1.49 -17.79 16.12
N ALA A 149 -0.99 -17.94 14.89
CA ALA A 149 -0.90 -19.27 14.26
C ALA A 149 0.11 -20.16 14.99
N LEU A 150 1.29 -19.63 15.34
CA LEU A 150 2.27 -20.38 16.12
C LEU A 150 1.67 -20.80 17.47
N ALA A 151 1.01 -19.87 18.18
CA ALA A 151 0.34 -20.16 19.45
C ALA A 151 -0.72 -21.25 19.33
N ILE A 152 -1.57 -21.17 18.30
CA ILE A 152 -2.64 -22.15 18.04
C ILE A 152 -2.03 -23.52 17.73
N HIS A 153 -1.07 -23.61 16.81
CA HIS A 153 -0.43 -24.88 16.47
C HIS A 153 0.35 -25.47 17.65
N SER A 154 1.04 -24.64 18.44
CA SER A 154 1.70 -25.08 19.68
C SER A 154 0.70 -25.59 20.71
N LEU A 155 -0.41 -24.88 20.93
CA LEU A 155 -1.45 -25.30 21.87
C LEU A 155 -2.10 -26.62 21.43
N VAL A 156 -2.45 -26.76 20.15
CA VAL A 156 -3.01 -28.02 19.62
C VAL A 156 -2.00 -29.16 19.78
N ALA A 157 -0.75 -28.97 19.37
CA ALA A 157 0.28 -30.00 19.48
C ALA A 157 0.52 -30.43 20.94
N MET A 158 0.64 -29.48 21.86
CA MET A 158 0.77 -29.74 23.29
C MET A 158 -0.45 -30.47 23.87
N SER A 159 -1.66 -30.08 23.47
CA SER A 159 -2.89 -30.73 23.92
C SER A 159 -3.01 -32.18 23.48
N GLN A 160 -2.56 -32.51 22.26
CA GLN A 160 -2.58 -33.89 21.76
C GLN A 160 -1.65 -34.79 22.57
N VAL A 161 -0.50 -34.26 22.98
CA VAL A 161 0.44 -34.97 23.85
C VAL A 161 -0.15 -35.15 25.24
N ALA A 162 -0.68 -34.10 25.86
CA ALA A 162 -1.26 -34.16 27.20
C ALA A 162 -2.51 -35.07 27.29
N ILE A 163 -3.24 -35.31 26.19
CA ILE A 163 -4.40 -36.22 26.18
C ILE A 163 -3.99 -37.67 25.86
N ALA A 164 -2.72 -37.95 25.55
CA ALA A 164 -2.30 -39.25 25.04
C ALA A 164 -2.57 -40.42 26.01
N ASP A 165 -2.58 -40.15 27.31
CA ASP A 165 -2.91 -41.12 28.38
C ASP A 165 -4.40 -41.08 28.79
N GLY A 166 -5.17 -40.15 28.23
CA GLY A 166 -6.60 -40.00 28.39
C GLY A 166 -7.06 -38.91 29.37
N ARG A 167 -6.16 -38.16 30.03
CA ARG A 167 -6.54 -37.06 30.93
C ARG A 167 -5.48 -35.96 30.96
N ILE A 168 -5.94 -34.71 30.92
CA ILE A 168 -5.07 -33.57 31.20
C ILE A 168 -5.15 -33.23 32.69
N ASP A 169 -4.02 -33.09 33.38
CA ASP A 169 -3.93 -32.65 34.76
C ASP A 169 -3.54 -31.17 34.95
N ASP A 170 -3.59 -30.69 36.20
CA ASP A 170 -3.30 -29.30 36.52
C ASP A 170 -1.82 -28.91 36.29
N ALA A 171 -0.89 -29.86 36.38
CA ALA A 171 0.54 -29.62 36.17
C ALA A 171 0.82 -29.42 34.68
N GLU A 172 0.22 -30.24 33.81
CA GLU A 172 0.31 -30.09 32.36
C GLU A 172 -0.29 -28.76 31.89
N VAL A 173 -1.45 -28.37 32.44
CA VAL A 173 -2.09 -27.08 32.09
C VAL A 173 -1.19 -25.91 32.47
N GLN A 174 -0.56 -25.96 33.66
CA GLN A 174 0.41 -24.94 34.07
C GLN A 174 1.61 -24.90 33.13
N GLN A 175 2.11 -26.06 32.71
CA GLN A 175 3.24 -26.16 31.79
C GLN A 175 2.90 -25.59 30.42
N ILE A 176 1.74 -25.93 29.85
CA ILE A 176 1.22 -25.36 28.60
C ILE A 176 1.13 -23.83 28.70
N SER A 177 0.58 -23.32 29.81
CA SER A 177 0.44 -21.89 30.08
C SER A 177 1.80 -21.17 30.07
N SER A 178 2.80 -21.77 30.73
CA SER A 178 4.16 -21.22 30.79
C SER A 178 4.84 -21.19 29.41
N ILE A 179 4.67 -22.26 28.63
CA ILE A 179 5.27 -22.40 27.29
C ILE A 179 4.62 -21.41 26.34
N LEU A 180 3.29 -21.33 26.28
CA LEU A 180 2.58 -20.36 25.44
C LEU A 180 2.97 -18.92 25.78
N THR A 181 3.09 -18.61 27.07
CA THR A 181 3.50 -17.28 27.51
C THR A 181 4.90 -16.93 27.00
N ARG A 182 5.84 -17.87 27.11
CA ARG A 182 7.22 -17.69 26.62
C ARG A 182 7.29 -17.57 25.10
N LEU A 183 6.48 -18.33 24.37
CA LEU A 183 6.50 -18.34 22.90
C LEU A 183 5.88 -17.09 22.28
N THR A 184 4.81 -16.58 22.89
CA THR A 184 4.01 -15.47 22.31
C THR A 184 4.31 -14.12 22.94
N GLY A 185 4.95 -14.09 24.11
CA GLY A 185 5.11 -12.89 24.94
C GLY A 185 3.81 -12.41 25.61
N THR A 186 2.70 -13.14 25.47
CA THR A 186 1.40 -12.82 26.08
C THR A 186 1.19 -13.69 27.30
N SER A 187 0.83 -13.11 28.44
CA SER A 187 0.54 -13.90 29.65
C SER A 187 -0.75 -14.69 29.47
N TYR A 188 -0.65 -16.01 29.50
CA TYR A 188 -1.77 -16.93 29.59
C TYR A 188 -1.91 -17.41 31.02
N ALA A 189 -3.12 -17.35 31.57
CA ALA A 189 -3.45 -17.97 32.85
C ALA A 189 -3.92 -19.44 32.63
N PRO A 190 -3.68 -20.36 33.58
CA PRO A 190 -4.13 -21.76 33.46
C PRO A 190 -5.62 -21.91 33.14
N GLN A 191 -6.48 -21.05 33.70
CA GLN A 191 -7.92 -21.06 33.40
C GLN A 191 -8.23 -20.69 31.95
N GLN A 192 -7.44 -19.77 31.36
CA GLN A 192 -7.58 -19.40 29.95
C GLN A 192 -7.13 -20.53 29.03
N VAL A 193 -6.06 -21.24 29.41
CA VAL A 193 -5.61 -22.44 28.68
C VAL A 193 -6.70 -23.51 28.71
N MET A 194 -7.28 -23.78 29.88
CA MET A 194 -8.40 -24.72 30.00
C MET A 194 -9.60 -24.31 29.14
N GLU A 195 -9.93 -23.02 29.11
CA GLU A 195 -10.98 -22.50 28.23
C GLU A 195 -10.63 -22.70 26.75
N LEU A 196 -9.40 -22.40 26.33
CA LEU A 196 -8.95 -22.63 24.96
C LEU A 196 -8.98 -24.11 24.58
N LEU A 197 -8.53 -25.00 25.47
CA LEU A 197 -8.59 -26.45 25.29
C LEU A 197 -10.04 -26.95 25.18
N SER A 198 -10.97 -26.43 25.99
CA SER A 198 -12.39 -26.80 25.92
C SER A 198 -13.06 -26.37 24.61
N ARG A 199 -12.58 -25.28 24.00
CA ARG A 199 -13.05 -24.76 22.72
C ARG A 199 -12.38 -25.45 21.53
N LEU A 200 -11.13 -25.85 21.70
CA LEU A 200 -10.39 -26.74 20.80
C LEU A 200 -10.97 -28.15 20.96
N ASN A 201 -12.20 -28.37 20.48
CA ASN A 201 -12.70 -29.70 20.21
C ASN A 201 -12.08 -30.13 18.87
N PRO A 202 -10.87 -30.70 18.85
CA PRO A 202 -10.08 -30.79 17.63
C PRO A 202 -10.76 -31.81 16.74
N SER A 203 -11.30 -31.37 15.61
CA SER A 203 -11.73 -32.32 14.61
C SER A 203 -10.50 -33.06 14.08
N PRO A 204 -10.60 -34.32 13.64
CA PRO A 204 -9.48 -35.01 13.00
C PRO A 204 -8.84 -34.20 11.85
N SER A 205 -9.65 -33.37 11.16
CA SER A 205 -9.20 -32.43 10.13
C SER A 205 -8.35 -31.26 10.62
N ASP A 206 -8.47 -30.84 11.88
CA ASP A 206 -7.63 -29.78 12.46
C ASP A 206 -6.23 -30.32 12.80
N ILE A 207 -6.16 -31.62 13.12
CA ILE A 207 -4.90 -32.34 13.40
C ILE A 207 -4.13 -32.59 12.09
N ASP A 208 -4.83 -32.84 10.98
CA ASP A 208 -4.22 -32.99 9.65
C ASP A 208 -3.53 -31.71 9.15
N GLN A 209 -3.98 -30.54 9.63
CA GLN A 209 -3.45 -29.23 9.24
C GLN A 209 -2.36 -28.71 10.19
N ILE A 210 -1.92 -29.51 11.18
CA ILE A 210 -0.86 -29.08 12.09
C ILE A 210 0.44 -28.85 11.31
N GLY A 211 0.95 -27.62 11.38
CA GLY A 211 2.16 -27.21 10.67
C GLY A 211 1.92 -26.57 9.32
N ASP A 212 0.69 -26.54 8.82
CA ASP A 212 0.36 -25.87 7.57
C ASP A 212 0.56 -24.37 7.66
N GLY A 213 1.30 -23.80 6.71
CA GLY A 213 1.63 -22.38 6.69
C GLY A 213 2.71 -21.95 7.70
N LEU A 214 3.22 -22.86 8.54
CA LEU A 214 4.36 -22.60 9.41
C LEU A 214 5.69 -22.67 8.64
N SER A 215 6.65 -21.83 9.04
CA SER A 215 8.03 -21.97 8.56
C SER A 215 8.69 -23.23 9.14
N GLU A 216 9.82 -23.67 8.58
CA GLU A 216 10.57 -24.82 9.15
C GLU A 216 10.98 -24.57 10.60
N GLN A 217 11.42 -23.35 10.91
CA GLN A 217 11.76 -22.94 12.26
C GLN A 217 10.53 -22.97 13.20
N ASP A 218 9.37 -22.51 12.74
CA ASP A 218 8.15 -22.52 13.54
C ASP A 218 7.67 -23.95 13.81
N ARG A 219 7.76 -24.86 12.83
CA ARG A 219 7.44 -26.29 13.03
C ARG A 219 8.36 -26.93 14.07
N GLN A 220 9.64 -26.56 14.08
CA GLN A 220 10.57 -26.98 15.11
C GLN A 220 10.17 -26.46 16.51
N ILE A 221 9.76 -25.20 16.61
CA ILE A 221 9.27 -24.60 17.88
C ILE A 221 8.03 -25.34 18.39
N VAL A 222 7.08 -25.66 17.50
CA VAL A 222 5.87 -26.43 17.84
C VAL A 222 6.24 -27.83 18.34
N LEU A 223 7.15 -28.52 17.66
CA LEU A 223 7.62 -29.85 18.07
C LEU A 223 8.31 -29.79 19.44
N GLU A 224 9.16 -28.80 19.66
CA GLU A 224 9.83 -28.61 20.96
C GLU A 224 8.83 -28.31 22.07
N ALA A 225 7.80 -27.51 21.81
CA ALA A 225 6.73 -27.27 22.79
C ALA A 225 6.01 -28.58 23.16
N ALA A 226 5.64 -29.39 22.18
CA ALA A 226 5.01 -30.70 22.39
C ALA A 226 5.93 -31.66 23.18
N LEU A 227 7.22 -31.69 22.85
CA LEU A 227 8.21 -32.49 23.59
C LEU A 227 8.41 -32.01 25.02
N ASN A 228 8.33 -30.71 25.29
CA ASN A 228 8.39 -30.21 26.67
C ASN A 228 7.19 -30.68 27.50
N ILE A 229 6.02 -30.92 26.90
CA ILE A 229 4.87 -31.50 27.59
C ILE A 229 5.09 -32.99 27.86
N ALA A 230 5.52 -33.75 26.85
CA ALA A 230 5.76 -35.20 26.95
C ALA A 230 6.81 -35.60 28.01
N VAL A 231 7.54 -34.64 28.58
CA VAL A 231 8.61 -34.86 29.55
C VAL A 231 8.31 -34.09 30.84
N ALA A 232 7.10 -33.57 31.03
CA ALA A 232 6.73 -32.80 32.22
C ALA A 232 7.05 -33.57 33.51
N ASP A 233 6.81 -34.88 33.50
CA ASP A 233 7.02 -35.77 34.64
C ASP A 233 8.41 -36.43 34.69
N GLY A 234 9.33 -36.00 33.81
CA GLY A 234 10.73 -36.45 33.79
C GLY A 234 11.00 -37.73 32.99
N GLU A 235 9.97 -38.40 32.49
CA GLU A 235 10.05 -39.53 31.54
C GLU A 235 9.05 -39.32 30.39
N ILE A 236 9.32 -39.89 29.22
CA ILE A 236 8.38 -39.91 28.09
C ILE A 236 7.71 -41.28 28.04
N HIS A 237 6.40 -41.34 28.18
CA HIS A 237 5.64 -42.56 28.03
C HIS A 237 5.52 -42.99 26.55
N PRO A 238 5.37 -44.31 26.28
CA PRO A 238 5.23 -44.80 24.91
C PRO A 238 4.07 -44.17 24.12
N SER A 239 2.97 -43.83 24.79
CA SER A 239 1.80 -43.15 24.20
C SER A 239 2.16 -41.73 23.74
N GLU A 240 2.82 -40.95 24.58
CA GLU A 240 3.26 -39.59 24.26
C GLU A 240 4.31 -39.59 23.15
N TYR A 241 5.27 -40.52 23.19
CA TYR A 241 6.27 -40.67 22.15
C TYR A 241 5.63 -40.95 20.78
N ALA A 242 4.59 -41.79 20.74
CA ALA A 242 3.85 -42.09 19.52
C ALA A 242 3.16 -40.84 18.96
N VAL A 243 2.51 -40.05 19.82
CA VAL A 243 1.86 -38.79 19.42
C VAL A 243 2.87 -37.77 18.90
N VAL A 244 3.98 -37.56 19.61
CA VAL A 244 5.01 -36.60 19.18
C VAL A 244 5.68 -37.02 17.87
N SER A 245 5.87 -38.33 17.67
CA SER A 245 6.38 -38.88 16.40
C SER A 245 5.41 -38.64 15.24
N ASP A 246 4.10 -38.84 15.46
CA ASP A 246 3.06 -38.56 14.47
C ASP A 246 2.99 -37.05 14.12
N LEU A 247 3.06 -36.19 15.14
CA LEU A 247 3.13 -34.74 14.96
C LEU A 247 4.34 -34.33 14.11
N ALA A 248 5.52 -34.90 14.38
CA ALA A 248 6.72 -34.64 13.59
C ALA A 248 6.56 -35.08 12.13
N GLN A 249 5.93 -36.23 11.89
CA GLN A 249 5.64 -36.73 10.55
C GLN A 249 4.67 -35.81 9.80
N ARG A 250 3.58 -35.38 10.44
CA ARG A 250 2.59 -34.46 9.87
C ARG A 250 3.20 -33.10 9.52
N MET A 251 4.03 -32.56 10.40
CA MET A 251 4.79 -31.33 10.18
C MET A 251 5.97 -31.50 9.21
N ARG A 252 6.19 -32.70 8.65
CA ARG A 252 7.29 -33.02 7.73
C ARG A 252 8.67 -32.68 8.30
N ILE A 253 8.85 -32.91 9.60
CA ILE A 253 10.12 -32.71 10.28
C ILE A 253 11.02 -33.92 10.02
N GLY A 254 12.23 -33.68 9.53
CA GLY A 254 13.19 -34.75 9.24
C GLY A 254 13.70 -35.45 10.50
N ALA A 255 14.11 -36.71 10.35
CA ALA A 255 14.58 -37.54 11.47
C ALA A 255 15.77 -36.91 12.24
N ASP A 256 16.65 -36.20 11.55
CA ASP A 256 17.79 -35.52 12.19
C ASP A 256 17.33 -34.34 13.07
N GLN A 257 16.33 -33.59 12.61
CA GLN A 257 15.75 -32.47 13.36
C GLN A 257 15.00 -32.99 14.59
N PHE A 258 14.24 -34.07 14.44
CA PHE A 258 13.56 -34.74 15.54
C PHE A 258 14.55 -35.24 16.60
N ARG A 259 15.61 -35.96 16.19
CA ARG A 259 16.68 -36.42 17.10
C ARG A 259 17.38 -35.25 17.80
N SER A 260 17.59 -34.14 17.09
CA SER A 260 18.18 -32.93 17.67
C SER A 260 17.27 -32.29 18.73
N ALA A 261 15.96 -32.25 18.49
CA ALA A 261 14.98 -31.76 19.46
C ALA A 261 14.93 -32.64 20.72
N MET A 262 14.88 -33.97 20.54
CA MET A 262 14.96 -34.94 21.65
C MET A 262 16.23 -34.77 22.49
N ALA A 263 17.39 -34.58 21.84
CA ALA A 263 18.66 -34.38 22.53
C ALA A 263 18.68 -33.09 23.35
N ARG A 264 18.10 -31.99 22.85
CA ARG A 264 17.98 -30.73 23.60
C ARG A 264 17.13 -30.89 24.86
N ILE A 265 16.00 -31.58 24.74
CA ILE A 265 15.08 -31.77 25.86
C ILE A 265 15.69 -32.71 26.92
N SER A 266 16.30 -33.81 26.49
CA SER A 266 17.00 -34.72 27.41
C SER A 266 18.16 -34.03 28.16
N ALA A 267 18.92 -33.17 27.48
CA ALA A 267 19.96 -32.37 28.13
C ALA A 267 19.37 -31.40 29.18
N HIS A 268 18.18 -30.86 28.95
CA HIS A 268 17.51 -29.99 29.92
C HIS A 268 17.15 -30.76 31.21
N LEU A 269 16.67 -31.99 31.11
CA LEU A 269 16.35 -32.84 32.26
C LEU A 269 17.56 -33.16 33.14
N GLN A 270 18.73 -33.38 32.54
CA GLN A 270 19.95 -33.69 33.28
C GLN A 270 20.49 -32.51 34.11
N THR A 271 20.01 -31.30 33.82
CA THR A 271 20.45 -30.07 34.52
C THR A 271 19.54 -29.63 35.65
N ILE A 272 18.36 -30.27 35.82
CA ILE A 272 17.43 -29.98 36.93
C ILE A 272 17.82 -30.86 38.12
N PRO A 273 18.26 -30.30 39.26
CA PRO A 273 18.52 -31.08 40.46
C PRO A 273 17.23 -31.76 40.92
N GLN A 274 17.27 -33.07 41.08
CA GLN A 274 16.20 -33.84 41.72
C GLN A 274 16.07 -33.34 43.16
N VAL A 275 14.97 -32.67 43.49
CA VAL A 275 14.63 -32.23 44.86
C VAL A 275 13.76 -33.28 45.52
#